data_AF-X1G5Q5-F1
#
_entry.id   AF-X1G5Q5-F1
#
_cell.length_a   1.000
_cell.length_b   1.000
_cell.length_c   1.000
_cell.angle_alpha   90.00
_cell.angle_beta   90.00
_cell.angle_gamma   90.00
#
_symmetry.space_group_name_H-M   'P 1'
#
loop_
_entity.id
_entity.type
_entity.pdbx_description
1 polymer ?
#
loop_
_entity_poly.entity_id
_entity_poly.type
_entity_poly.pdbx_seq_one_letter_code
_entity_poly.pdbx_strand_id
1 'polypeptide(L)'
;MKSCKIEYGDIMMEVEVPENTTIMTPDDLRQDPPTVDPYKVTQKALENPLDMPPLKEIVSPGKKAIILCPDRVKGGAQKESHRKVCIPLIIQELKKGGVKKKDITLMICSGLHRKNTKEELDWYLGEDIVNYFWPDRLTWHDSEDRNNLVNYDEMLLISNSSYQ
;
A
#
# COMPACT_ATOMS: atom_id res chain seq x y z
N MET A 1 -39.83 16.29 2.68
CA MET A 1 -38.39 16.18 2.99
C MET A 1 -38.10 14.71 3.12
N LYS A 2 -36.98 14.24 2.56
CA LYS A 2 -36.53 12.86 2.73
C LYS A 2 -35.14 12.84 3.37
N SER A 3 -34.86 11.77 4.09
CA SER A 3 -33.61 11.60 4.83
C SER A 3 -32.60 10.77 4.03
N CYS A 4 -31.32 11.12 4.12
CA CYS A 4 -30.21 10.27 3.68
C CYS A 4 -29.03 10.35 4.65
N LYS A 5 -28.06 9.44 4.50
CA LYS A 5 -26.86 9.38 5.33
C LYS A 5 -25.62 9.71 4.52
N ILE A 6 -24.74 10.53 5.08
CA ILE A 6 -23.44 10.88 4.50
C ILE A 6 -22.30 10.50 5.47
N GLU A 7 -21.14 10.13 4.93
CA GLU A 7 -19.94 9.91 5.72
C GLU A 7 -19.48 11.25 6.35
N TYR A 8 -19.27 11.26 7.66
CA TYR A 8 -18.77 12.42 8.40
C TYR A 8 -17.76 11.98 9.47
N GLY A 9 -16.48 12.01 9.13
CA GLY A 9 -15.43 11.45 9.98
C GLY A 9 -15.67 9.95 10.20
N ASP A 10 -15.77 9.55 11.46
CA ASP A 10 -15.98 8.14 11.84
C ASP A 10 -17.47 7.76 12.01
N ILE A 11 -18.40 8.64 11.64
CA ILE A 11 -19.84 8.42 11.77
C ILE A 11 -20.58 8.60 10.44
N MET A 12 -21.81 8.10 10.39
CA MET A 12 -22.79 8.46 9.37
C MET A 12 -23.67 9.57 9.91
N MET A 13 -23.65 10.73 9.26
CA MET A 13 -24.54 11.85 9.59
C MET A 13 -25.83 11.72 8.79
N GLU A 14 -26.96 11.81 9.48
CA GLU A 14 -28.27 11.90 8.84
C GLU A 14 -28.55 13.35 8.42
N VAL A 15 -29.00 13.53 7.18
CA VAL A 15 -29.34 14.83 6.60
C VAL A 15 -30.70 14.77 5.94
N GLU A 16 -31.49 15.84 6.08
CA GLU A 16 -32.76 15.98 5.38
C GLU A 16 -32.58 16.79 4.09
N VAL A 17 -33.13 16.29 3.00
CA VAL A 17 -33.09 16.94 1.68
C VAL A 17 -34.51 17.10 1.11
N PRO A 18 -34.72 18.06 0.19
CA PRO A 18 -35.96 18.18 -0.55
C PRO A 18 -36.37 16.88 -1.26
N GLU A 19 -37.67 16.69 -1.49
CA GLU A 19 -38.19 15.48 -2.15
C GLU A 19 -37.62 15.28 -3.56
N ASN A 20 -37.40 16.38 -4.29
CA ASN A 20 -36.88 16.39 -5.66
C ASN A 20 -35.35 16.20 -5.74
N THR A 21 -34.64 16.03 -4.62
CA THR A 21 -33.19 15.77 -4.62
C THR A 21 -32.89 14.37 -5.14
N THR A 22 -31.94 14.25 -6.07
CA THR A 22 -31.40 12.95 -6.47
C THR A 22 -30.30 12.54 -5.50
N ILE A 23 -30.39 11.33 -4.94
CA ILE A 23 -29.36 10.76 -4.06
C ILE A 23 -28.62 9.70 -4.89
N MET A 24 -27.30 9.82 -4.97
CA MET A 24 -26.45 8.83 -5.62
C MET A 24 -25.52 8.19 -4.60
N THR A 25 -25.41 6.88 -4.66
CA THR A 25 -24.55 6.03 -3.84
C THR A 25 -23.46 5.41 -4.71
N PRO A 26 -22.37 4.87 -4.11
CA PRO A 26 -21.39 4.11 -4.87
C PRO A 26 -22.00 3.00 -5.73
N ASP A 27 -23.06 2.34 -5.24
CA ASP A 27 -23.76 1.25 -5.95
C ASP A 27 -24.47 1.74 -7.22
N ASP A 28 -24.88 3.02 -7.27
CA ASP A 28 -25.47 3.63 -8.47
C ASP A 28 -24.42 3.92 -9.56
N LEU A 29 -23.13 3.97 -9.18
CA LEU A 29 -22.03 4.37 -10.07
C LEU A 29 -21.18 3.19 -10.55
N ARG A 30 -21.03 2.16 -9.72
CA ARG A 30 -20.16 1.01 -10.02
C ARG A 30 -20.64 -0.25 -9.33
N GLN A 31 -20.61 -1.37 -10.05
CA GLN A 31 -20.67 -2.70 -9.43
C GLN A 31 -19.24 -3.13 -9.14
N ASP A 32 -18.95 -3.34 -7.86
CA ASP A 32 -17.68 -3.94 -7.46
C ASP A 32 -17.59 -5.39 -7.98
N PRO A 33 -16.40 -5.83 -8.41
CA PRO A 33 -16.20 -7.23 -8.77
C PRO A 33 -16.50 -8.13 -7.57
N PRO A 34 -16.83 -9.43 -7.79
CA PRO A 34 -17.07 -10.36 -6.70
C PRO A 34 -15.90 -10.38 -5.71
N THR A 35 -16.22 -10.44 -4.43
CA THR A 35 -15.21 -10.56 -3.37
C THR A 35 -14.32 -11.78 -3.61
N VAL A 36 -13.01 -11.55 -3.51
CA VAL A 36 -11.99 -12.60 -3.60
C VAL A 36 -11.24 -12.70 -2.28
N ASP A 37 -10.56 -13.83 -2.04
CA ASP A 37 -9.59 -13.95 -0.96
C ASP A 37 -8.32 -13.15 -1.35
N PRO A 38 -8.06 -12.00 -0.71
CA PRO A 38 -6.99 -11.09 -1.13
C PRO A 38 -5.61 -11.73 -0.96
N TYR A 39 -5.42 -12.65 -0.01
CA TYR A 39 -4.16 -13.34 0.18
C TYR A 39 -3.88 -14.31 -0.96
N LYS A 40 -4.88 -15.11 -1.35
CA LYS A 40 -4.73 -16.08 -2.45
C LYS A 40 -4.46 -15.39 -3.79
N VAL A 41 -5.20 -14.33 -4.12
CA VAL A 41 -5.01 -13.64 -5.40
C VAL A 41 -3.68 -12.90 -5.44
N THR A 42 -3.27 -12.26 -4.34
CA THR A 42 -1.97 -11.59 -4.24
C THR A 42 -0.81 -12.59 -4.34
N GLN A 43 -0.93 -13.74 -3.66
CA GLN A 43 0.07 -14.80 -3.76
C GLN A 43 0.20 -15.30 -5.20
N LYS A 44 -0.93 -15.59 -5.88
CA LYS A 44 -0.92 -16.03 -7.27
C LYS A 44 -0.27 -15.00 -8.20
N ALA A 45 -0.51 -13.71 -7.97
CA ALA A 45 0.10 -12.63 -8.74
C ALA A 45 1.62 -12.56 -8.54
N LEU A 46 2.12 -12.76 -7.31
CA LEU A 46 3.55 -12.81 -7.02
C LEU A 46 4.24 -14.04 -7.62
N GLU A 47 3.53 -15.17 -7.71
CA GLU A 47 4.02 -16.41 -8.31
C GLU A 47 4.01 -16.36 -9.86
N ASN A 48 3.16 -15.53 -10.45
CA ASN A 48 2.98 -15.41 -11.90
C ASN A 48 2.95 -13.94 -12.33
N PRO A 49 4.06 -13.19 -12.16
CA PRO A 49 4.08 -11.78 -12.54
C PRO A 49 4.07 -11.61 -14.07
N LEU A 50 3.61 -10.44 -14.53
CA LEU A 50 3.54 -10.11 -15.94
C LEU A 50 4.91 -9.69 -16.46
N ASP A 51 5.34 -10.27 -17.58
CA ASP A 51 6.54 -9.90 -18.34
C ASP A 51 7.85 -9.82 -17.52
N MET A 52 7.92 -10.51 -16.39
CA MET A 52 9.11 -10.59 -15.55
C MET A 52 9.18 -11.94 -14.81
N PRO A 53 10.36 -12.36 -14.32
CA PRO A 53 10.44 -13.50 -13.41
C PRO A 53 9.84 -13.19 -12.03
N PRO A 54 9.40 -14.20 -11.27
CA PRO A 54 9.05 -14.07 -9.86
C PRO A 54 10.17 -13.46 -9.01
N LEU A 55 9.81 -12.73 -7.94
CA LEU A 55 10.79 -12.07 -7.06
C LEU A 55 11.89 -13.01 -6.54
N LYS A 56 11.52 -14.24 -6.18
CA LYS A 56 12.45 -15.27 -5.69
C LYS A 56 13.55 -15.63 -6.71
N GLU A 57 13.34 -15.37 -8.00
CA GLU A 57 14.29 -15.64 -9.09
C GLU A 57 15.13 -14.42 -9.44
N ILE A 58 14.65 -13.21 -9.12
CA ILE A 58 15.37 -11.95 -9.37
C ILE A 58 16.40 -11.67 -8.26
N VAL A 59 16.09 -12.07 -7.02
CA VAL A 59 16.97 -11.86 -5.88
C VAL A 59 17.90 -13.05 -5.63
N SER A 60 18.94 -12.85 -4.84
CA SER A 60 19.89 -13.89 -4.48
C SER A 60 20.50 -13.66 -3.09
N PRO A 61 21.13 -14.67 -2.47
CA PRO A 61 21.78 -14.51 -1.17
C PRO A 61 22.77 -13.34 -1.15
N GLY A 62 22.66 -12.48 -0.13
CA GLY A 62 23.50 -11.29 0.04
C GLY A 62 22.99 -10.02 -0.65
N LYS A 63 21.94 -10.10 -1.47
CA LYS A 63 21.22 -8.92 -1.95
C LYS A 63 20.46 -8.24 -0.80
N LYS A 64 20.29 -6.92 -0.93
CA LYS A 64 19.43 -6.11 -0.05
C LYS A 64 18.18 -5.72 -0.81
N ALA A 65 17.04 -5.71 -0.13
CA ALA A 65 15.74 -5.35 -0.68
C ALA A 65 15.09 -4.27 0.18
N ILE A 66 14.47 -3.28 -0.48
CA ILE A 66 13.64 -2.28 0.18
C ILE A 66 12.21 -2.44 -0.33
N ILE A 67 11.27 -2.67 0.58
CA ILE A 67 9.84 -2.70 0.29
C ILE A 67 9.33 -1.27 0.45
N LEU A 68 8.85 -0.68 -0.63
CA LEU A 68 8.23 0.64 -0.62
C LEU A 68 6.74 0.51 -0.25
N CYS A 69 6.31 1.25 0.75
CA CYS A 69 4.97 1.15 1.33
C CYS A 69 4.32 2.53 1.39
N PRO A 70 3.10 2.70 0.85
CA PRO A 70 2.40 3.98 0.96
C PRO A 70 2.04 4.29 2.41
N ASP A 71 2.05 5.58 2.77
CA ASP A 71 1.74 6.05 4.12
C ASP A 71 0.25 5.97 4.48
N ARG A 72 -0.09 6.43 5.68
CA ARG A 72 -1.43 6.29 6.29
C ARG A 72 -2.59 6.82 5.46
N VAL A 73 -2.38 7.72 4.49
CA VAL A 73 -3.47 8.34 3.73
C VAL A 73 -3.95 7.50 2.54
N LYS A 74 -3.40 6.30 2.34
CA LYS A 74 -3.80 5.38 1.26
C LYS A 74 -4.45 4.12 1.83
N GLY A 75 -5.57 3.65 1.29
CA GLY A 75 -6.03 2.24 1.43
C GLY A 75 -6.26 1.65 2.83
N GLY A 76 -6.62 2.47 3.82
CA GLY A 76 -7.23 2.06 5.09
C GLY A 76 -6.36 1.22 6.06
N ALA A 77 -6.95 0.84 7.18
CA ALA A 77 -6.31 0.10 8.29
C ALA A 77 -6.98 -1.26 8.59
N GLN A 78 -7.99 -1.65 7.82
CA GLN A 78 -8.73 -2.91 7.96
C GLN A 78 -7.82 -4.14 7.85
N LYS A 79 -8.28 -5.28 8.38
CA LYS A 79 -7.52 -6.54 8.47
C LYS A 79 -6.90 -6.98 7.13
N GLU A 80 -7.64 -6.78 6.05
CA GLU A 80 -7.26 -7.19 4.70
C GLU A 80 -6.83 -5.98 3.84
N SER A 81 -6.35 -4.91 4.49
CA SER A 81 -5.78 -3.79 3.76
C SER A 81 -4.59 -4.26 2.93
N HIS A 82 -4.43 -3.66 1.75
CA HIS A 82 -3.38 -3.99 0.79
C HIS A 82 -1.99 -4.13 1.43
N ARG A 83 -1.63 -3.29 2.40
CA ARG A 83 -0.35 -3.38 3.13
C ARG A 83 -0.24 -4.63 3.99
N LYS A 84 -1.30 -4.95 4.75
CA LYS A 84 -1.35 -6.13 5.63
C LYS A 84 -1.31 -7.44 4.84
N VAL A 85 -1.82 -7.43 3.61
CA VAL A 85 -1.77 -8.57 2.70
C VAL A 85 -0.44 -8.67 1.96
N CYS A 86 0.01 -7.59 1.30
CA CYS A 86 1.15 -7.63 0.39
C CYS A 86 2.50 -7.76 1.12
N ILE A 87 2.71 -7.02 2.22
CA ILE A 87 4.04 -6.97 2.88
C ILE A 87 4.49 -8.35 3.35
N PRO A 88 3.67 -9.15 4.07
CA PRO A 88 4.07 -10.49 4.50
C PRO A 88 4.37 -11.43 3.33
N LEU A 89 3.58 -11.35 2.25
CA LEU A 89 3.77 -12.20 1.06
C LEU A 89 5.05 -11.83 0.30
N ILE A 90 5.36 -10.53 0.16
CA ILE A 90 6.63 -10.07 -0.42
C ILE A 90 7.82 -10.55 0.41
N ILE A 91 7.76 -10.47 1.75
CA ILE A 91 8.80 -10.99 2.64
C ILE A 91 9.03 -12.49 2.40
N GLN A 92 7.95 -13.27 2.21
CA GLN A 92 8.07 -14.70 1.92
C GLN A 92 8.79 -14.96 0.59
N GLU A 93 8.44 -14.24 -0.48
CA GLU A 93 9.12 -14.38 -1.79
C GLU A 93 10.59 -13.99 -1.72
N LEU A 94 10.94 -12.89 -1.04
CA LEU A 94 12.32 -12.47 -0.84
C LEU A 94 13.13 -13.53 -0.08
N LYS A 95 12.53 -14.14 0.95
CA LYS A 95 13.16 -15.23 1.71
C LYS A 95 13.35 -16.49 0.86
N LYS A 96 12.39 -16.83 -0.02
CA LYS A 96 12.52 -17.97 -0.97
C LYS A 96 13.72 -17.77 -1.91
N GLY A 97 13.98 -16.54 -2.34
CA GLY A 97 15.19 -16.19 -3.12
C GLY A 97 16.47 -16.03 -2.29
N GLY A 98 16.44 -16.32 -0.98
CA GLY A 98 17.62 -16.32 -0.11
C GLY A 98 17.99 -14.98 0.52
N VAL A 99 17.17 -13.94 0.39
CA VAL A 99 17.39 -12.67 1.10
C VAL A 99 17.16 -12.88 2.59
N LYS A 100 18.14 -12.48 3.41
CA LYS A 100 18.05 -12.64 4.87
C LYS A 100 17.18 -11.52 5.45
N LYS A 101 16.48 -11.81 6.55
CA LYS A 101 15.63 -10.81 7.27
C LYS A 101 16.35 -9.48 7.50
N LYS A 102 17.63 -9.52 7.90
CA LYS A 102 18.46 -8.33 8.17
C LYS A 102 18.70 -7.44 6.94
N ASP A 103 18.52 -7.99 5.74
CA ASP A 103 18.77 -7.34 4.46
C ASP A 103 17.45 -6.87 3.79
N ILE A 104 16.31 -6.96 4.49
CA ILE A 104 15.00 -6.47 4.04
C ILE A 104 14.59 -5.26 4.90
N THR A 105 14.42 -4.11 4.26
CA THR A 105 13.97 -2.86 4.89
C THR A 105 12.57 -2.48 4.39
N LEU A 106 11.73 -1.97 5.28
CA LEU A 106 10.45 -1.34 4.94
C LEU A 106 10.64 0.17 4.94
N MET A 107 10.28 0.84 3.84
CA MET A 107 10.29 2.29 3.73
C MET A 107 8.88 2.82 3.53
N ILE A 108 8.47 3.74 4.39
CA ILE A 108 7.20 4.46 4.26
C ILE A 108 7.39 5.63 3.30
N CYS A 109 6.68 5.58 2.18
CA CYS A 109 6.75 6.56 1.10
C CYS A 109 5.70 7.66 1.33
N SER A 110 6.02 8.61 2.20
CA SER A 110 5.14 9.72 2.59
C SER A 110 4.97 10.80 1.51
N GLY A 111 5.83 10.84 0.49
CA GLY A 111 5.91 11.99 -0.41
C GLY A 111 6.21 13.26 0.39
N LEU A 112 5.35 14.27 0.28
CA LEU A 112 5.46 15.54 1.02
C LEU A 112 4.81 15.50 2.42
N HIS A 113 4.23 14.37 2.84
CA HIS A 113 3.58 14.30 4.16
C HIS A 113 4.61 14.19 5.28
N ARG A 114 4.22 14.63 6.48
CA ARG A 114 5.00 14.39 7.69
C ARG A 114 5.22 12.89 7.92
N LYS A 115 6.29 12.56 8.65
CA LYS A 115 6.56 11.20 9.14
C LYS A 115 5.41 10.73 10.03
N ASN A 116 5.04 9.45 9.90
CA ASN A 116 4.04 8.84 10.77
C ASN A 116 4.67 8.49 12.12
N THR A 117 3.88 8.55 13.19
CA THR A 117 4.35 8.05 14.50
C THR A 117 4.31 6.52 14.53
N LYS A 118 4.92 5.90 15.55
CA LYS A 118 4.86 4.44 15.71
C LYS A 118 3.42 3.97 15.92
N GLU A 119 2.64 4.71 16.70
CA GLU A 119 1.24 4.40 16.98
C GLU A 119 0.40 4.42 15.69
N GLU A 120 0.67 5.38 14.80
CA GLU A 120 0.04 5.42 13.48
C GLU A 120 0.45 4.21 12.64
N LEU A 121 1.73 3.83 12.64
CA LEU A 121 2.20 2.62 11.95
C LEU A 121 1.51 1.37 12.49
N ASP A 122 1.45 1.19 13.80
CA ASP A 122 0.80 0.05 14.45
C ASP A 122 -0.68 -0.02 14.06
N TRP A 123 -1.37 1.13 13.96
CA TRP A 123 -2.76 1.20 13.52
C TRP A 123 -2.95 0.66 12.08
N TYR A 124 -2.24 1.21 11.09
CA TYR A 124 -2.52 0.87 9.69
C TYR A 124 -1.72 -0.33 9.14
N LEU A 125 -0.58 -0.67 9.72
CA LEU A 125 0.21 -1.86 9.36
C LEU A 125 -0.06 -3.05 10.29
N GLY A 126 -0.46 -2.81 11.52
CA GLY A 126 -0.52 -3.85 12.55
C GLY A 126 0.84 -4.10 13.19
N GLU A 127 0.81 -4.47 14.47
CA GLU A 127 2.02 -4.68 15.28
C GLU A 127 2.94 -5.76 14.70
N ASP A 128 2.40 -6.82 14.09
CA ASP A 128 3.21 -7.90 13.52
C ASP A 128 4.17 -7.39 12.44
N ILE A 129 3.68 -6.52 11.55
CA ILE A 129 4.50 -5.93 10.49
C ILE A 129 5.48 -4.94 11.11
N VAL A 130 5.01 -4.05 11.99
CA VAL A 130 5.87 -3.03 12.61
C VAL A 130 7.01 -3.69 13.39
N ASN A 131 6.70 -4.62 14.29
CA ASN A 131 7.68 -5.34 15.10
C ASN A 131 8.61 -6.22 14.25
N TYR A 132 8.18 -6.66 13.06
CA TYR A 132 9.06 -7.38 12.15
C TYR A 132 10.24 -6.52 11.68
N PHE A 133 10.06 -5.21 11.49
CA PHE A 133 11.06 -4.28 10.95
C PHE A 133 11.67 -3.32 11.98
N TRP A 134 10.93 -2.96 13.02
CA TRP A 134 11.32 -2.00 14.04
C TRP A 134 12.50 -2.47 14.90
N PRO A 135 13.36 -1.56 15.40
CA PRO A 135 13.47 -0.15 15.02
C PRO A 135 14.35 0.07 13.78
N ASP A 136 15.24 -0.87 13.46
CA ASP A 136 16.40 -0.58 12.59
C ASP A 136 16.14 -0.75 11.09
N ARG A 137 15.02 -1.37 10.70
CA ARG A 137 14.68 -1.69 9.31
C ARG A 137 13.33 -1.14 8.88
N LEU A 138 12.77 -0.20 9.64
CA LEU A 138 11.61 0.60 9.26
C LEU A 138 12.05 2.05 9.18
N THR A 139 11.92 2.66 8.00
CA THR A 139 12.33 4.05 7.76
C THR A 139 11.27 4.82 6.98
N TRP A 140 11.46 6.13 6.84
CA TRP A 140 10.60 7.01 6.06
C TRP A 140 11.40 7.63 4.92
N HIS A 141 10.75 7.81 3.78
CA HIS A 141 11.18 8.79 2.82
C HIS A 141 10.99 10.20 3.40
N ASP A 142 11.94 11.08 3.14
CA ASP A 142 11.90 12.49 3.51
C ASP A 142 12.30 13.33 2.28
N SER A 143 11.33 14.00 1.68
CA SER A 143 11.54 14.79 0.46
C SER A 143 12.35 16.07 0.69
N GLU A 144 12.53 16.48 1.94
CA GLU A 144 13.27 17.69 2.30
C GLU A 144 14.71 17.39 2.78
N ASP A 145 15.03 16.11 3.03
CA ASP A 145 16.36 15.69 3.42
C ASP A 145 17.29 15.50 2.22
N ARG A 146 17.90 16.61 1.79
CA ARG A 146 18.84 16.66 0.67
C ARG A 146 20.02 15.69 0.79
N ASN A 147 20.42 15.28 2.00
CA ASN A 147 21.53 14.36 2.18
C ASN A 147 21.14 12.91 1.84
N ASN A 148 19.84 12.61 1.87
CA ASN A 148 19.28 11.29 1.54
C ASN A 148 18.56 11.26 0.19
N LEU A 149 18.76 12.29 -0.65
CA LEU A 149 18.28 12.37 -2.01
C LEU A 149 19.45 12.29 -2.99
N VAL A 150 19.23 11.59 -4.10
CA VAL A 150 20.17 11.48 -5.21
C VAL A 150 19.48 11.96 -6.47
N ASN A 151 20.17 12.82 -7.24
CA ASN A 151 19.69 13.23 -8.55
C ASN A 151 20.02 12.13 -9.57
N TYR A 152 19.01 11.64 -10.28
CA TYR A 152 19.11 10.59 -11.31
C TYR A 152 19.00 11.16 -12.74
N ASP A 153 19.33 12.44 -12.93
CA ASP A 153 19.26 13.22 -14.18
C ASP A 153 17.82 13.50 -14.70
N GLU A 154 17.71 14.09 -15.91
CA GLU A 154 16.43 14.53 -16.48
C GLU A 154 15.45 13.36 -16.62
N MET A 155 14.25 13.59 -16.10
CA MET A 155 13.12 12.66 -15.99
C MET A 155 12.83 11.93 -17.32
N LEU A 156 13.29 10.68 -17.46
CA LEU A 156 12.83 9.76 -18.51
C LEU A 156 11.37 9.39 -18.20
N LEU A 157 10.42 10.15 -18.74
CA LEU A 157 9.03 9.75 -18.87
C LEU A 157 8.98 8.58 -19.85
N ILE A 158 9.01 7.34 -19.34
CA ILE A 158 8.63 6.17 -20.13
C ILE A 158 7.11 6.23 -20.31
N SER A 159 6.65 6.95 -21.33
CA SER A 159 5.30 6.80 -21.87
C SER A 159 5.30 5.61 -22.82
N ASN A 160 5.00 4.41 -22.33
CA ASN A 160 4.51 3.35 -23.22
C ASN A 160 3.01 3.60 -23.46
N SER A 161 2.73 4.51 -24.39
CA SER A 161 1.44 4.56 -25.07
C SER A 161 1.40 3.47 -26.13
N SER A 162 0.65 2.41 -25.88
CA SER A 162 -0.03 1.61 -26.92
C SER A 162 -1.04 0.67 -26.26
N TYR A 163 -2.19 1.23 -25.89
CA TYR A 163 -3.43 0.48 -26.03
C TYR A 163 -3.85 0.65 -27.50
N GLN A 164 -3.74 -0.44 -28.27
CA GLN A 164 -4.63 -0.63 -29.43
C GLN A 164 -6.00 -1.06 -28.91
#